data_AF-A0A9D7E9R4-F1
#
_entry.id   AF-A0A9D7E9R4-F1
#
_cell.length_a   1.000
_cell.length_b   1.000
_cell.length_c   1.000
_cell.angle_alpha   90.00
_cell.angle_beta   90.00
_cell.angle_gamma   90.00
#
_symmetry.space_group_name_H-M   'P 1'
#
loop_
_entity.id
_entity.type
_entity.pdbx_description
1 polymer ?
#
loop_
_entity_poly.entity_id
_entity_poly.type
_entity_poly.pdbx_seq_one_letter_code
_entity_poly.pdbx_strand_id
1 'polypeptide(L)'
;MAEQKKVLVVKGISFSVAELMDHVVDRFGDPRVICALHRATRDSPVLANTAYTAEHLEEQLQAAALRFVNHPRRNVIGTEEGRISWLFGRYASLFPGPDGVRSFLLQYSAIPPVANARLTVMPRDTGLNGR
;
A
#
# COMPACT_ATOMS: atom_id res chain seq x y z
N MET A 1 -10.54 -19.24 -5.94
CA MET A 1 -9.18 -18.89 -5.50
C MET A 1 -8.24 -19.33 -6.61
N ALA A 2 -7.69 -18.43 -7.41
CA ALA A 2 -6.76 -18.80 -8.47
C ALA A 2 -5.43 -19.25 -7.84
N GLU A 3 -4.96 -20.43 -8.22
CA GLU A 3 -3.66 -20.95 -7.80
C GLU A 3 -2.56 -20.01 -8.30
N GLN A 4 -1.73 -19.52 -7.38
CA GLN A 4 -0.66 -18.60 -7.71
C GLN A 4 0.56 -19.39 -8.14
N LYS A 5 0.89 -19.30 -9.43
CA LYS A 5 2.08 -19.95 -10.00
C LYS A 5 3.32 -19.56 -9.20
N LYS A 6 4.02 -20.56 -8.67
CA LYS A 6 5.35 -20.41 -8.08
C LYS A 6 6.33 -20.10 -9.21
N VAL A 7 7.06 -18.99 -9.08
CA VAL A 7 7.92 -18.49 -10.17
C VAL A 7 9.35 -18.21 -9.72
N LEU A 8 9.63 -18.28 -8.42
CA LEU A 8 10.95 -17.98 -7.86
C LEU A 8 11.28 -18.90 -6.67
N VAL A 9 12.56 -19.23 -6.53
CA VAL A 9 13.10 -20.03 -5.43
C VAL A 9 14.14 -19.19 -4.68
N VAL A 10 13.92 -18.98 -3.38
CA VAL A 10 14.84 -18.24 -2.50
C VAL A 10 15.24 -19.15 -1.36
N LYS A 11 16.55 -19.43 -1.22
CA LYS A 11 17.08 -20.35 -0.19
C LYS A 11 16.36 -21.72 -0.15
N GLY A 12 16.00 -22.26 -1.31
CA GLY A 12 15.29 -23.54 -1.43
C GLY A 12 13.77 -23.49 -1.20
N ILE A 13 13.21 -22.32 -0.87
CA ILE A 13 11.77 -22.13 -0.69
C ILE A 13 11.17 -21.55 -1.97
N SER A 14 10.10 -22.18 -2.48
CA SER A 14 9.38 -21.74 -3.67
C SER A 14 8.28 -20.74 -3.33
N PHE A 15 8.30 -19.58 -3.98
CA PHE A 15 7.34 -18.51 -3.78
C PHE A 15 6.63 -18.14 -5.08
N SER A 16 5.36 -17.76 -4.96
CA SER A 16 4.70 -16.87 -5.90
C SER A 16 5.17 -15.43 -5.66
N VAL A 17 4.95 -14.53 -6.62
CA VAL A 17 5.23 -13.10 -6.42
C VAL A 17 4.43 -12.54 -5.24
N ALA A 18 3.18 -12.98 -5.04
CA ALA A 18 2.37 -12.44 -3.95
C ALA A 18 2.84 -12.97 -2.59
N GLU A 19 3.25 -14.23 -2.50
CA GLU A 19 3.80 -14.79 -1.26
C GLU A 19 5.16 -14.16 -0.90
N LEU A 20 6.00 -13.89 -1.91
CA LEU A 20 7.22 -13.14 -1.69
C LEU A 20 6.91 -11.74 -1.15
N MET A 21 5.93 -11.04 -1.73
CA MET A 21 5.51 -9.71 -1.26
C MET A 21 4.98 -9.75 0.17
N ASP A 22 4.08 -10.69 0.48
CA ASP A 22 3.52 -10.84 1.82
C ASP A 22 4.67 -11.13 2.82
N HIS A 23 5.61 -12.01 2.46
CA HIS A 23 6.78 -12.29 3.28
C HIS A 23 7.71 -11.09 3.52
N VAL A 24 7.91 -10.26 2.50
CA VAL A 24 8.74 -9.04 2.60
C VAL A 24 8.06 -8.02 3.49
N VAL A 25 6.78 -7.79 3.29
CA VAL A 25 6.00 -6.79 4.01
C VAL A 25 5.86 -7.13 5.50
N ASP A 26 5.55 -8.38 5.82
CA ASP A 26 5.41 -8.86 7.20
C ASP A 26 6.71 -8.74 8.01
N ARG A 27 7.87 -8.75 7.35
CA ARG A 27 9.19 -8.62 8.01
C ARG A 27 9.54 -7.19 8.42
N PHE A 28 9.00 -6.19 7.73
CA PHE A 28 9.41 -4.79 7.95
C PHE A 28 8.61 -4.09 9.05
N GLY A 29 7.38 -4.52 9.32
CA GLY A 29 6.55 -3.97 10.41
C GLY A 29 6.11 -2.51 10.24
N ASP A 30 6.52 -1.83 9.16
CA ASP A 30 6.15 -0.45 8.85
C ASP A 30 5.10 -0.42 7.71
N PRO A 31 3.87 0.06 7.97
CA PRO A 31 2.81 0.12 6.96
C PRO A 31 3.14 1.04 5.77
N ARG A 32 4.14 1.93 5.86
CA ARG A 32 4.59 2.75 4.74
C ARG A 32 5.26 1.92 3.65
N VAL A 33 5.77 0.72 3.97
CA VAL A 33 6.42 -0.16 3.00
C VAL A 33 5.48 -0.56 1.87
N ILE A 34 4.19 -0.86 2.15
CA ILE A 34 3.23 -1.18 1.08
C ILE A 34 2.85 0.03 0.21
N CYS A 35 3.13 1.25 0.69
CA CYS A 35 2.97 2.50 -0.07
C CYS A 35 4.20 2.83 -0.92
N ALA A 36 5.35 2.22 -0.61
CA ALA A 36 6.63 2.42 -1.28
C ALA A 36 6.91 1.33 -2.32
N LEU A 37 6.60 0.09 -1.97
CA LEU A 37 6.97 -1.10 -2.72
C LEU A 37 5.78 -2.07 -2.79
N HIS A 38 5.25 -2.21 -4.00
CA HIS A 38 4.31 -3.28 -4.35
C HIS A 38 4.58 -3.71 -5.80
N ARG A 39 3.67 -4.49 -6.36
CA ARG A 39 3.69 -4.85 -7.78
C ARG A 39 3.40 -3.62 -8.64
N ALA A 40 3.87 -3.59 -9.87
CA ALA A 40 3.58 -2.51 -10.81
C ALA A 40 2.18 -2.64 -11.46
N THR A 41 1.13 -2.83 -10.66
CA THR A 41 -0.29 -2.80 -11.11
C THR A 41 -0.91 -1.42 -10.94
N ARG A 42 -2.02 -1.13 -11.63
CA ARG A 42 -2.61 0.22 -11.68
C ARG A 42 -3.09 0.70 -10.31
N ASP A 43 -3.57 -0.22 -9.48
CA ASP A 43 -4.01 -0.01 -8.10
C ASP A 43 -2.88 0.10 -7.06
N SER A 44 -1.64 -0.18 -7.47
CA SER A 44 -0.46 -0.14 -6.61
C SER A 44 0.17 1.25 -6.53
N PRO A 45 1.03 1.51 -5.54
CA PRO A 45 1.81 2.73 -5.48
C PRO A 45 2.66 2.94 -6.73
N VAL A 46 2.86 4.21 -7.09
CA VAL A 46 3.88 4.59 -8.06
C VAL A 46 5.24 4.41 -7.41
N LEU A 47 6.04 3.50 -7.98
CA LEU A 47 7.39 3.21 -7.50
C LEU A 47 8.28 4.44 -7.67
N ALA A 48 9.14 4.69 -6.68
CA ALA A 48 10.16 5.73 -6.80
C ALA A 48 11.13 5.41 -7.94
N ASN A 49 11.61 6.42 -8.64
CA ASN A 49 12.66 6.31 -9.65
C ASN A 49 14.08 6.36 -9.04
N THR A 50 14.17 6.35 -7.71
CA THR A 50 15.41 6.34 -6.94
C THR A 50 15.44 5.14 -6.01
N ALA A 51 16.63 4.62 -5.76
CA ALA A 51 16.82 3.56 -4.77
C ALA A 51 16.56 4.08 -3.34
N TYR A 52 16.04 3.21 -2.49
CA TYR A 52 15.94 3.47 -1.06
C TYR A 52 17.31 3.28 -0.41
N THR A 53 17.76 4.23 0.41
CA THR A 53 19.04 4.14 1.14
C THR A 53 18.81 4.28 2.63
N ALA A 54 19.70 3.70 3.45
CA ALA A 54 19.57 3.78 4.90
C ALA A 54 19.55 5.23 5.41
N GLU A 55 20.35 6.11 4.80
CA GLU A 55 20.44 7.53 5.15
C GLU A 55 19.14 8.30 4.92
N HIS A 56 18.39 7.98 3.84
CA HIS A 56 17.19 8.71 3.46
C HIS A 56 15.89 7.92 3.68
N LEU A 57 15.96 6.73 4.28
CA LEU A 57 14.85 5.77 4.32
C LEU A 57 13.57 6.39 4.91
N GLU A 58 13.70 7.15 6.00
CA GLU A 58 12.57 7.77 6.68
C GLU A 58 11.85 8.78 5.77
N GLU A 59 12.59 9.70 5.17
CA GLU A 59 12.06 10.71 4.25
C GLU A 59 11.44 10.06 3.01
N GLN A 60 12.07 9.01 2.48
CA GLN A 60 11.59 8.29 1.30
C GLN A 60 10.30 7.51 1.59
N LEU A 61 10.17 6.90 2.76
CA LEU A 61 8.94 6.22 3.20
C LEU A 61 7.82 7.21 3.49
N GLN A 62 8.14 8.35 4.12
CA GLN A 62 7.19 9.42 4.34
C GLN A 62 6.66 9.99 3.01
N ALA A 63 7.55 10.27 2.06
CA ALA A 63 7.18 10.75 0.73
C ALA A 63 6.32 9.71 -0.04
N ALA A 64 6.64 8.42 0.09
CA ALA A 64 5.86 7.35 -0.53
C ALA A 64 4.44 7.26 0.05
N ALA A 65 4.30 7.33 1.38
CA ALA A 65 3.00 7.33 2.05
C ALA A 65 2.15 8.55 1.64
N LEU A 66 2.71 9.75 1.69
CA LEU A 66 2.04 10.98 1.25
C LEU A 66 1.61 10.88 -0.21
N ARG A 67 2.51 10.43 -1.10
CA ARG A 67 2.21 10.28 -2.53
C ARG A 67 1.09 9.28 -2.77
N PHE A 68 1.12 8.13 -2.10
CA PHE A 68 0.14 7.07 -2.32
C PHE A 68 -1.24 7.45 -1.77
N VAL A 69 -1.31 7.90 -0.52
CA VAL A 69 -2.55 8.27 0.16
C VAL A 69 -3.28 9.38 -0.58
N ASN A 70 -2.56 10.34 -1.16
CA ASN A 70 -3.16 11.46 -1.89
C ASN A 70 -3.29 11.23 -3.40
N HIS A 71 -3.01 10.03 -3.90
CA HIS A 71 -3.08 9.77 -5.32
C HIS A 71 -4.55 9.61 -5.79
N PRO A 72 -5.09 10.49 -6.65
CA PRO A 72 -6.54 10.56 -6.94
C PRO A 72 -7.10 9.30 -7.63
N ARG A 73 -6.28 8.58 -8.39
CA ARG A 73 -6.65 7.28 -8.99
C ARG A 73 -6.64 6.10 -8.02
N ARG A 74 -5.94 6.20 -6.88
CA ARG A 74 -5.73 5.10 -5.92
C ARG A 74 -6.50 5.31 -4.64
N ASN A 75 -6.77 6.56 -4.28
CA ASN A 75 -7.51 6.96 -3.10
C ASN A 75 -8.29 8.24 -3.42
N VAL A 76 -9.55 8.29 -2.99
CA VAL A 76 -10.39 9.48 -3.01
C VAL A 76 -10.87 9.67 -1.58
N ILE A 77 -10.29 10.64 -0.89
CA ILE A 77 -10.58 10.94 0.52
C ILE A 77 -11.51 12.14 0.55
N GLY A 78 -12.69 11.95 1.16
CA GLY A 78 -13.68 12.99 1.37
C GLY A 78 -14.05 13.12 2.84
N THR A 79 -14.88 14.11 3.12
CA THR A 79 -15.35 14.43 4.48
C THR A 79 -16.40 13.45 4.98
N GLU A 80 -17.33 13.03 4.13
CA GLU A 80 -18.40 12.09 4.49
C GLU A 80 -18.12 10.66 4.01
N GLU A 81 -17.52 10.52 2.83
CA GLU A 81 -17.23 9.25 2.20
C GLU A 81 -15.83 9.23 1.60
N GLY A 82 -15.19 8.06 1.63
CA GLY A 82 -13.89 7.82 1.02
C GLY A 82 -13.85 6.49 0.27
N ARG A 83 -13.11 6.47 -0.84
CA ARG A 83 -12.80 5.27 -1.61
C ARG A 83 -11.30 5.04 -1.55
N ILE A 84 -10.87 3.97 -0.90
CA ILE A 84 -9.46 3.69 -0.63
C ILE A 84 -8.98 2.50 -1.44
N SER A 85 -7.68 2.46 -1.72
CA SER A 85 -7.06 1.38 -2.49
C SER A 85 -7.35 0.00 -1.89
N TRP A 86 -7.47 -1.00 -2.78
CA TRP A 86 -7.53 -2.41 -2.42
C TRP A 86 -6.41 -2.84 -1.45
N LEU A 87 -5.23 -2.20 -1.52
CA LEU A 87 -4.11 -2.48 -0.63
C LEU A 87 -4.46 -2.27 0.84
N PHE A 88 -5.22 -1.23 1.18
CA PHE A 88 -5.64 -0.97 2.56
C PHE A 88 -6.59 -2.05 3.09
N GLY A 89 -7.42 -2.65 2.22
CA GLY A 89 -8.25 -3.79 2.58
C GLY A 89 -7.44 -5.09 2.71
N ARG A 90 -6.53 -5.35 1.78
CA ARG A 90 -5.70 -6.58 1.78
C ARG A 90 -4.74 -6.64 2.96
N TYR A 91 -4.14 -5.51 3.31
CA TYR A 91 -3.05 -5.41 4.28
C TYR A 91 -3.49 -4.67 5.55
N ALA A 92 -4.80 -4.70 5.88
CA ALA A 92 -5.35 -4.02 7.04
C ALA A 92 -4.65 -4.38 8.36
N SER A 93 -4.17 -5.63 8.49
CA SER A 93 -3.45 -6.12 9.67
C SER A 93 -2.10 -5.45 9.93
N LEU A 94 -1.54 -4.74 8.95
CA LEU A 94 -0.27 -4.01 9.11
C LEU A 94 -0.44 -2.65 9.81
N PHE A 95 -1.67 -2.19 9.98
CA PHE A 95 -1.96 -0.88 10.55
C PHE A 95 -2.38 -1.06 12.01
N PRO A 96 -1.47 -0.83 12.97
CA PRO A 96 -1.74 -1.08 14.38
C PRO A 96 -2.72 -0.05 14.97
N GLY A 97 -3.30 -0.39 16.12
CA GLY A 97 -4.19 0.48 16.88
C GLY A 97 -5.68 0.29 16.55
N PRO A 98 -6.57 0.84 17.40
CA PRO A 98 -8.01 0.61 17.29
C PRO A 98 -8.62 1.16 16.00
N ASP A 99 -8.01 2.21 15.42
CA ASP A 99 -8.47 2.84 14.18
C ASP A 99 -7.70 2.36 12.93
N GLY A 100 -6.64 1.56 13.10
CA GLY A 100 -5.84 0.94 12.04
C GLY A 100 -5.61 1.84 10.80
N VAL A 101 -6.11 1.39 9.65
CA VAL A 101 -6.02 2.10 8.36
C VAL A 101 -6.51 3.55 8.46
N ARG A 102 -7.57 3.82 9.23
CA ARG A 102 -8.13 5.19 9.37
C ARG A 102 -7.12 6.13 10.01
N SER A 103 -6.43 5.69 11.07
CA SER A 103 -5.36 6.50 11.70
C SER A 103 -4.24 6.82 10.71
N PHE A 104 -3.84 5.85 9.89
CA PHE A 104 -2.83 6.07 8.85
C PHE A 104 -3.30 7.06 7.79
N LEU A 105 -4.54 6.95 7.32
CA LEU A 105 -5.11 7.91 6.36
C LEU A 105 -5.21 9.32 6.96
N LEU A 106 -5.60 9.44 8.24
CA LEU A 106 -5.64 10.73 8.95
C LEU A 106 -4.25 11.39 9.02
N GLN A 107 -3.20 10.59 9.21
CA GLN A 107 -1.82 11.07 9.28
C GLN A 107 -1.29 11.58 7.93
N TYR A 108 -1.65 10.94 6.82
CA TYR A 108 -1.04 11.18 5.50
C TYR A 108 -1.95 11.86 4.48
N SER A 109 -3.23 12.10 4.80
CA SER A 109 -4.16 12.78 3.90
C SER A 109 -3.93 14.30 3.90
N ALA A 110 -3.88 14.90 2.70
CA ALA A 110 -3.78 16.35 2.51
C ALA A 110 -5.10 17.08 2.82
N ILE A 111 -6.23 16.38 2.71
CA ILE A 111 -7.54 16.85 3.14
C ILE A 111 -7.83 16.15 4.46
N PRO A 112 -8.01 16.87 5.59
CA PRO A 112 -8.41 16.24 6.83
C PRO A 112 -9.70 15.45 6.59
N PRO A 113 -9.67 14.11 6.68
CA PRO A 113 -10.92 13.36 6.76
C PRO A 113 -11.66 13.85 8.00
N VAL A 114 -12.97 14.03 7.91
CA VAL A 114 -13.76 14.02 9.15
C VAL A 114 -13.53 12.62 9.73
N ALA A 115 -13.13 12.52 10.99
CA ALA A 115 -12.71 11.25 11.61
C ALA A 115 -13.70 10.09 11.37
N ASN A 116 -14.95 10.38 11.01
CA ASN A 116 -16.04 9.43 10.81
C ASN A 116 -16.42 9.15 9.33
N ALA A 117 -15.62 9.57 8.33
CA ALA A 117 -15.94 9.30 6.93
C ALA A 117 -16.14 7.79 6.66
N ARG A 118 -17.18 7.42 5.91
CA ARG A 118 -17.44 6.03 5.49
C ARG A 118 -16.41 5.62 4.45
N LEU A 119 -15.54 4.67 4.80
CA LEU A 119 -14.51 4.16 3.89
C LEU A 119 -14.99 2.91 3.15
N THR A 120 -14.84 2.91 1.84
CA THR A 120 -15.08 1.74 0.98
C THR A 120 -13.81 1.36 0.26
N VAL A 121 -13.53 0.06 0.16
CA VAL A 121 -12.35 -0.45 -0.53
C VAL A 121 -12.67 -0.62 -2.00
N MET A 122 -11.85 -0.01 -2.86
CA MET A 122 -11.99 -0.14 -4.31
C MET A 122 -11.63 -1.56 -4.78
N PRO A 123 -12.26 -2.04 -5.87
CA PRO A 123 -11.89 -3.32 -6.46
C PRO A 123 -10.44 -3.29 -6.94
N ARG A 124 -9.86 -4.48 -7.03
CA ARG A 124 -8.50 -4.68 -7.51
C ARG A 124 -8.38 -4.37 -9.00
N ASP A 125 -7.33 -3.64 -9.40
CA ASP A 125 -7.02 -3.35 -10.81
C ASP A 125 -5.62 -3.85 -11.16
N THR A 126 -5.57 -5.01 -11.83
CA THR A 126 -4.32 -5.67 -12.24
C THR A 126 -3.76 -5.16 -13.57
N GLY A 127 -4.34 -4.13 -14.18
CA GLY A 127 -3.72 -3.47 -15.33
C GLY A 127 -2.31 -2.99 -15.00
N LEU A 128 -1.40 -2.93 -15.97
CA LEU A 128 -0.03 -2.48 -15.73
C LEU A 128 -0.03 -0.98 -15.33
N ASN A 129 0.85 -0.59 -14.40
CA ASN A 129 1.01 0.80 -13.91
C ASN A 129 1.68 1.74 -14.94
N GLY A 130 1.34 1.62 -16.22
CA GLY A 130 2.10 2.17 -17.34
C GLY A 130 1.38 3.15 -18.28
N ARG A 131 0.14 3.56 -17.99
CA ARG A 131 -0.63 4.69 -18.59
C ARG A 131 -2.03 4.75 -17.96
#